data_AF-A0A6J6P613-F1
#
_entry.id   AF-A0A6J6P613-F1
#
_cell.length_a   1.000
_cell.length_b   1.000
_cell.length_c   1.000
_cell.angle_alpha   90.00
_cell.angle_beta   90.00
_cell.angle_gamma   90.00
#
_symmetry.space_group_name_H-M   'P 1'
#
loop_
_entity.id
_entity.type
_entity.pdbx_description
1 polymer ?
#
loop_
_entity_poly.entity_id
_entity_poly.type
_entity_poly.pdbx_seq_one_letter_code
_entity_poly.pdbx_strand_id
1 'polypeptide(L)' 'MFTAIEHLKPGAGGELQLTDALRVQAGSGPFHGVLRDVRRYDTGNPVGWLSAVVELALDHPQYGAAFRAELRRVIGEPTL' A
#
# COMPACT_ATOMS: atom_id res chain seq x y z
N MET A 1 15.65 -10.39 -16.08
CA MET A 1 14.44 -10.66 -15.26
C MET A 1 13.87 -12.05 -15.50
N PHE A 2 13.30 -12.35 -16.67
CA PHE A 2 12.61 -13.64 -16.89
C PHE A 2 13.49 -14.87 -16.65
N THR A 3 14.73 -14.86 -17.12
CA THR A 3 15.71 -15.93 -16.83
C THR A 3 15.97 -16.10 -15.33
N ALA A 4 15.94 -15.04 -14.53
CA ALA A 4 16.10 -15.16 -13.08
C ALA A 4 14.87 -15.81 -12.42
N ILE A 5 13.66 -15.51 -12.91
CA ILE A 5 12.40 -16.08 -12.43
C ILE A 5 12.33 -17.59 -12.72
N GLU A 6 12.73 -18.01 -13.92
CA GLU A 6 12.71 -19.43 -14.36
C GLU A 6 13.51 -20.37 -13.46
N HIS A 7 14.54 -19.86 -12.78
CA HIS A 7 15.44 -20.65 -11.92
C HIS A 7 15.17 -20.45 -10.43
N LEU A 8 14.12 -19.71 -10.05
CA LEU A 8 13.78 -19.53 -8.64
C LEU A 8 13.33 -20.84 -7.99
N LYS A 9 13.61 -20.93 -6.69
CA LYS A 9 13.06 -21.96 -5.80
C LYS A 9 12.04 -21.30 -4.87
N PRO A 10 11.03 -22.05 -4.39
CA PRO A 10 10.10 -21.56 -3.38
C PRO A 10 10.82 -20.95 -2.18
N GLY A 11 10.44 -19.72 -1.84
CA GLY A 11 10.98 -18.97 -0.71
C GLY A 11 9.99 -18.92 0.46
N ALA A 12 9.78 -17.73 1.00
CA ALA A 12 8.79 -17.51 2.06
C ALA A 12 7.39 -17.97 1.62
N GLY A 13 6.69 -18.69 2.50
CA GLY A 13 5.35 -19.21 2.23
C GLY A 13 5.28 -20.32 1.16
N GLY A 14 6.42 -20.81 0.64
CA GLY A 14 6.44 -21.77 -0.45
C GLY A 14 6.15 -21.16 -1.83
N GLU A 15 6.22 -19.83 -1.94
CA GLU A 15 5.95 -19.11 -3.19
C GLU A 15 7.25 -18.75 -3.93
N LEU A 16 7.15 -18.60 -5.26
CA LEU A 16 8.20 -17.99 -6.07
C LEU A 16 8.12 -16.47 -5.92
N GLN A 17 9.04 -15.89 -5.15
CA GLN A 17 9.02 -14.46 -4.83
C GLN A 17 9.71 -13.63 -5.90
N LEU A 18 9.02 -12.62 -6.44
CA LEU A 18 9.62 -11.67 -7.39
C LEU A 18 10.82 -10.93 -6.79
N THR A 19 10.83 -10.70 -5.47
CA THR A 19 11.93 -10.05 -4.74
C THR A 19 13.23 -10.85 -4.84
N ASP A 20 13.17 -12.17 -4.92
CA ASP A 20 14.34 -13.02 -5.07
C ASP A 20 14.92 -12.91 -6.49
N ALA A 21 14.06 -12.86 -7.52
CA ALA A 21 14.51 -12.61 -8.90
C ALA A 21 15.11 -11.20 -9.07
N LEU A 22 14.51 -10.18 -8.43
CA LEU A 22 15.06 -8.83 -8.41
C LEU A 22 16.45 -8.79 -7.75
N ARG A 23 16.67 -9.56 -6.67
CA ARG A 23 17.99 -9.69 -6.02
C ARG A 23 19.03 -10.31 -6.96
N VAL A 24 18.67 -11.37 -7.68
CA VAL A 24 19.57 -11.98 -8.67
C VAL A 24 19.93 -10.97 -9.77
N GLN A 25 18.94 -10.24 -10.28
CA GLN A 25 19.18 -9.21 -11.30
C GLN A 25 20.04 -8.04 -10.78
N ALA A 26 19.88 -7.65 -9.51
CA ALA A 26 20.71 -6.62 -8.91
C ALA A 26 22.18 -7.03 -8.80
N GLY A 27 22.48 -8.34 -8.75
CA GLY A 27 23.85 -8.85 -8.76
C GLY A 27 24.49 -8.92 -10.15
N SER A 28 23.71 -8.83 -11.24
CA SER A 28 24.21 -8.98 -12.61
C SER A 28 24.35 -7.66 -13.40
N GLY A 29 23.97 -6.53 -12.81
CA GLY A 29 24.12 -5.21 -13.45
C GLY A 29 23.50 -4.08 -12.64
N PRO A 30 23.48 -2.85 -13.19
CA PRO A 30 22.91 -1.69 -12.51
C PRO A 30 21.45 -1.88 -12.09
N PHE A 31 21.14 -1.53 -10.84
CA PHE A 31 19.81 -1.64 -10.26
C PHE A 31 19.51 -0.35 -9.47
N HIS A 32 18.41 0.31 -9.81
CA HIS A 32 18.10 1.64 -9.26
C HIS A 32 16.75 1.62 -8.54
N GLY A 33 16.74 2.12 -7.31
CA GLY A 33 15.52 2.48 -6.60
C GLY A 33 15.15 3.92 -6.90
N VAL A 34 13.85 4.20 -7.11
CA VAL A 34 13.34 5.56 -7.25
C VAL A 34 12.57 5.92 -5.99
N LEU A 35 13.04 6.94 -5.29
CA LEU A 35 12.29 7.52 -4.17
C LEU A 35 11.19 8.42 -4.72
N ARG A 36 9.97 8.20 -4.24
CA ARG A 36 8.80 9.02 -4.57
C ARG A 36 8.15 9.46 -3.28
N ASP A 37 7.97 10.77 -3.14
CA ASP A 37 7.10 11.33 -2.11
C ASP A 37 5.67 11.33 -2.66
N VAL A 38 4.95 10.26 -2.37
CA VAL A 38 3.56 10.07 -2.78
C VAL A 38 2.78 9.55 -1.59
N ARG A 39 1.51 9.96 -1.50
CA ARG A 39 0.60 9.32 -0.56
C ARG A 39 0.41 7.86 -0.99
N ARG A 40 0.78 6.94 -0.10
CA ARG A 40 0.66 5.49 -0.31
C ARG A 40 -0.31 4.91 0.70
N TYR A 41 -1.28 4.15 0.21
CA TYR A 41 -2.18 3.35 1.02
C TYR A 41 -1.76 1.89 0.99
N ASP A 42 -1.49 1.30 2.14
CA ASP A 42 -1.32 -0.15 2.26
C ASP A 42 -2.68 -0.82 2.49
N THR A 43 -3.34 -1.19 1.39
CA THR A 43 -4.65 -1.86 1.44
C THR A 43 -4.53 -3.38 1.62
N GLY A 44 -3.32 -3.92 1.79
CA GLY A 44 -3.09 -5.34 2.04
C GLY A 44 -3.42 -5.78 3.47
N ASN A 45 -3.62 -4.83 4.39
CA ASN A 45 -4.03 -5.09 5.76
C ASN A 45 -5.34 -4.36 6.10
N PRO A 46 -6.19 -4.91 7.00
CA PRO A 46 -7.52 -4.33 7.27
C PRO A 46 -7.52 -2.89 7.79
N VAL A 47 -6.57 -2.54 8.67
CA VAL A 47 -6.50 -1.20 9.26
C VAL A 47 -6.03 -0.18 8.23
N GLY A 48 -5.05 -0.53 7.41
CA GLY A 48 -4.56 0.30 6.31
C GLY A 48 -5.63 0.53 5.24
N TRP A 49 -6.43 -0.50 4.93
CA TRP A 49 -7.59 -0.35 4.05
C TRP A 49 -8.64 0.60 4.62
N LEU A 50 -9.05 0.44 5.88
CA LEU A 50 -10.02 1.33 6.54
C LEU A 50 -9.51 2.77 6.60
N SER A 51 -8.23 2.96 6.91
CA SER A 51 -7.59 4.28 6.94
C SER A 51 -7.63 4.95 5.57
N ALA A 52 -7.33 4.20 4.50
CA ALA A 52 -7.41 4.69 3.14
C ALA A 52 -8.84 5.14 2.76
N VAL A 53 -9.85 4.35 3.12
CA VAL A 53 -11.26 4.68 2.89
C VAL A 53 -11.65 5.96 3.62
N VAL A 54 -11.27 6.09 4.90
CA VAL A 54 -11.58 7.28 5.71
C VAL A 54 -10.93 8.53 5.13
N GLU A 55 -9.65 8.48 4.79
CA GLU A 55 -8.93 9.62 4.20
C GLU A 55 -9.56 10.05 2.87
N LEU A 56 -9.79 9.10 1.96
CA LEU A 56 -10.38 9.41 0.64
C LEU A 56 -11.81 9.96 0.76
N ALA A 57 -12.60 9.45 1.71
CA ALA A 57 -13.94 9.97 1.96
C ALA A 57 -13.91 11.39 2.53
N LEU A 58 -12.97 11.70 3.42
CA LEU A 58 -12.77 13.04 3.97
C LEU A 58 -12.28 14.06 2.93
N ASP A 59 -11.48 13.62 1.96
CA ASP A 59 -11.00 14.45 0.84
C ASP A 59 -12.05 14.60 -0.28
N HIS A 60 -13.18 13.86 -0.24
CA HIS A 60 -14.17 13.89 -1.30
C HIS A 60 -14.92 15.25 -1.38
N PRO A 61 -14.93 15.96 -2.53
CA PRO A 61 -15.48 17.32 -2.63
C PRO A 61 -16.94 17.46 -2.22
N GLN A 62 -17.77 16.46 -2.53
CA GLN A 62 -19.20 16.48 -2.24
C GLN A 62 -19.56 15.90 -0.86
N TYR A 63 -18.75 14.96 -0.35
CA TYR A 63 -19.15 14.11 0.78
C TYR A 63 -18.29 14.32 2.02
N GLY A 64 -17.08 14.86 1.88
CA GLY A 64 -16.12 14.98 2.98
C GLY A 64 -16.64 15.81 4.15
N ALA A 65 -17.41 16.87 3.88
CA ALA A 65 -18.01 17.68 4.93
C ALA A 65 -19.04 16.89 5.76
N ALA A 66 -19.98 16.21 5.08
CA ALA A 66 -20.99 15.39 5.75
C ALA A 66 -20.35 14.19 6.46
N PHE A 67 -19.38 13.55 5.83
CA PHE A 67 -18.66 12.39 6.39
C PHE A 67 -17.85 12.77 7.63
N ARG A 68 -17.22 13.96 7.65
CA ARG A 68 -16.53 14.47 8.85
C ARG A 68 -17.47 14.66 10.03
N ALA A 69 -18.67 15.19 9.79
CA ALA A 69 -19.68 15.34 10.84
C ALA A 69 -20.11 13.97 11.38
N GLU A 70 -20.31 12.99 10.49
CA GLU A 70 -20.66 11.63 10.87
C GLU A 70 -19.54 10.92 11.64
N LEU A 71 -18.28 11.09 11.25
CA LEU A 71 -17.15 10.53 12.00
C LEU A 71 -17.09 11.06 13.42
N ARG A 72 -17.27 12.38 13.64
CA ARG A 72 -17.32 12.97 14.99
C ARG A 72 -18.42 12.35 15.85
N ARG A 73 -19.60 12.10 15.26
CA ARG A 73 -20.71 11.42 15.91
C ARG A 73 -20.34 9.99 16.32
N VAL A 74 -19.64 9.25 15.45
CA VAL A 74 -19.24 7.85 15.70
C VAL A 74 -18.16 7.76 16.78
N ILE A 75 -17.19 8.67 16.80
CA ILE A 75 -16.08 8.66 17.78
C ILE A 75 -16.44 9.31 19.13
N GLY A 76 -17.64 9.89 19.25
CA GLY A 76 -18.12 10.51 20.50
C GLY A 76 -17.53 11.89 20.78
N GLU A 77 -17.02 12.58 19.77
CA GLU A 77 -16.57 13.97 19.90
C GLU A 77 -17.77 14.93 19.89
N PRO A 78 -17.78 15.97 20.75
CA PRO A 78 -18.84 16.96 20.73
C PRO A 78 -18.89 17.67 19.36
N THR A 79 -20.05 17.63 18.71
CA THR A 79 -20.32 18.44 17.53
C THR A 79 -20.42 19.91 17.97
N LEU A 80 -19.47 20.75 17.52
CA LEU A 80 -19.53 22.20 17.69
C LEU A 80 -20.78 22.80 17.01
#